data_AF-A0A4R1HKM4-F1
#
_entry.id   AF-A0A4R1HKM4-F1
#
_cell.length_a   1.000
_cell.length_b   1.000
_cell.length_c   1.000
_cell.angle_alpha   90.00
_cell.angle_beta   90.00
_cell.angle_gamma   90.00
#
_symmetry.space_group_name_H-M   'P 1'
#
loop_
_entity.id
_entity.type
_entity.pdbx_description
1 polymer ?
#
loop_
_entity_poly.entity_id
_entity_poly.type
_entity_poly.pdbx_seq_one_letter_code
_entity_poly.pdbx_strand_id
1 'polypeptide(L)'
;MNQPEPALPTPGTLGRYTLITGILLAILGTVGILLPTVVSLGTSVLIAWLMIAGGLFWAYHTWQYNARNFMDWLKPVLLIVSGGLMLFYPLSGVAAVGMLLSIYLLLDAFGSFALASAIRPASGWGWMVFNGIVSLALAILFLVGWPETSLWLVGLYVSISLVFDGWALIIIGWALRKSSVI
;
A
#
# COMPACT_ATOMS: atom_id res chain seq x y z
N MET A 1 -6.64 -36.60 19.94
CA MET A 1 -5.27 -36.42 19.42
C MET A 1 -4.83 -35.01 19.83
N ASN A 2 -4.15 -34.88 20.97
CA ASN A 2 -3.63 -33.60 21.46
C ASN A 2 -2.35 -33.31 20.68
N GLN A 3 -2.41 -32.48 19.65
CA GLN A 3 -1.19 -31.96 19.06
C GLN A 3 -0.58 -30.95 20.04
N PRO A 4 0.72 -31.00 20.32
CA PRO A 4 1.37 -29.99 21.16
C PRO A 4 1.21 -28.63 20.48
N GLU A 5 0.74 -27.63 21.23
CA GLU A 5 0.69 -26.25 20.73
C GLU A 5 2.10 -25.81 20.31
N PRO A 6 2.26 -25.17 19.15
CA PRO A 6 3.57 -24.68 18.71
C PRO A 6 4.08 -23.68 19.74
N ALA A 7 5.30 -23.92 20.26
CA ALA A 7 5.92 -23.04 21.23
C ALA A 7 6.01 -21.61 20.66
N LEU A 8 5.43 -20.64 21.38
CA LEU A 8 5.46 -19.25 20.96
C LEU A 8 6.92 -18.76 20.86
N PRO A 9 7.27 -18.05 19.76
CA PRO A 9 8.64 -17.56 19.58
C PRO A 9 9.02 -16.61 20.72
N THR A 10 10.22 -16.80 21.26
CA THR A 10 10.71 -15.99 22.38
C THR A 10 10.96 -14.55 21.94
N PRO A 11 10.78 -13.54 22.82
CA PRO A 11 10.93 -12.13 22.47
C PRO A 11 12.24 -11.78 21.74
N GLY A 12 13.34 -12.46 22.05
CA GLY A 12 14.63 -12.26 21.38
C GLY A 12 14.68 -12.76 19.94
N THR A 13 13.99 -13.86 19.60
CA THR A 13 13.88 -14.34 18.22
C THR A 13 12.99 -13.41 17.38
N LEU A 14 11.87 -12.95 17.94
CA LEU A 14 10.99 -11.97 17.32
C LEU A 14 11.73 -10.66 17.02
N GLY A 15 12.50 -10.14 17.98
CA GLY A 15 13.31 -8.94 17.77
C GLY A 15 14.30 -9.07 16.61
N ARG A 16 14.93 -10.24 16.44
CA ARG A 16 15.86 -10.50 15.32
C ARG A 16 15.14 -10.54 13.96
N TYR A 17 14.01 -11.24 13.85
CA TYR A 17 13.25 -11.30 12.60
C TYR A 17 12.71 -9.93 12.20
N THR A 18 12.12 -9.18 13.14
CA THR A 18 11.62 -7.82 12.92
C THR A 18 12.72 -6.89 12.41
N LEU A 19 13.92 -6.98 13.00
CA LEU A 19 15.06 -6.16 12.62
C LEU A 19 15.57 -6.49 11.21
N ILE A 20 15.68 -7.78 10.86
CA ILE A 20 16.08 -8.21 9.51
C ILE A 20 15.06 -7.73 8.48
N THR A 21 13.76 -7.92 8.74
CA THR A 21 12.69 -7.43 7.86
C THR A 21 12.76 -5.92 7.69
N GLY A 22 12.97 -5.17 8.78
CA GLY A 22 13.11 -3.71 8.72
C GLY A 22 14.29 -3.24 7.87
N ILE A 23 15.46 -3.89 8.00
CA ILE A 23 16.63 -3.59 7.16
C ILE A 23 16.33 -3.90 5.69
N LEU A 24 15.73 -5.05 5.39
CA LEU A 24 15.37 -5.42 4.01
C LEU A 24 14.40 -4.41 3.39
N LEU A 25 13.37 -3.98 4.12
CA LEU A 25 12.42 -2.97 3.65
C LEU A 25 13.09 -1.61 3.44
N ALA A 26 13.96 -1.19 4.35
CA ALA A 26 14.68 0.08 4.21
C ALA A 26 15.60 0.08 2.97
N ILE A 27 16.30 -1.03 2.70
CA ILE A 27 17.13 -1.18 1.50
C ILE A 27 16.24 -1.17 0.25
N LEU A 28 15.17 -1.97 0.23
CA LEU A 28 14.28 -2.07 -0.92
C LEU A 28 13.62 -0.72 -1.24
N GLY A 29 13.15 -0.01 -0.22
CA GLY A 29 12.60 1.34 -0.37
C GLY A 29 13.65 2.34 -0.86
N THR A 30 14.88 2.30 -0.35
CA THR A 30 15.96 3.18 -0.81
C THR A 30 16.30 2.94 -2.29
N VAL A 31 16.41 1.67 -2.70
CA VAL A 31 16.60 1.30 -4.12
C VAL A 31 15.40 1.76 -4.95
N GLY A 32 14.19 1.63 -4.43
CA GLY A 32 12.97 2.08 -5.09
C GLY A 32 12.93 3.60 -5.34
N ILE A 33 13.46 4.41 -4.41
CA ILE A 33 13.58 5.86 -4.58
C ILE A 33 14.51 6.22 -5.75
N LEU A 34 15.56 5.42 -6.00
CA LEU A 34 16.48 5.64 -7.11
C LEU A 34 15.87 5.27 -8.46
N LEU A 35 14.92 4.32 -8.48
CA LEU A 35 14.27 3.80 -9.68
C LEU A 35 12.74 3.89 -9.60
N PRO A 36 12.17 5.09 -9.42
CA PRO A 36 10.74 5.25 -9.12
C PRO A 36 9.84 4.78 -10.27
N THR A 37 10.29 4.90 -11.53
CA THR A 37 9.54 4.41 -12.68
C THR A 37 9.41 2.89 -12.68
N VAL A 38 10.46 2.17 -12.29
CA VAL A 38 10.45 0.71 -12.22
C VAL A 38 9.48 0.25 -11.12
N VAL A 39 9.52 0.91 -9.95
CA VAL A 39 8.59 0.62 -8.86
C VAL A 39 7.15 0.91 -9.27
N SER A 40 6.88 2.04 -9.93
CA SER A 40 5.54 2.40 -10.41
C SER A 40 4.96 1.33 -11.35
N LEU A 41 5.74 0.91 -12.35
CA LEU A 41 5.35 -0.15 -13.27
C LEU A 41 5.14 -1.48 -12.52
N GLY A 42 6.04 -1.82 -11.60
CA GLY A 42 5.92 -3.02 -10.76
C GLY A 42 4.64 -3.03 -9.93
N THR A 43 4.30 -1.92 -9.29
CA THR A 43 3.05 -1.75 -8.53
C THR A 43 1.82 -1.90 -9.43
N SER A 44 1.84 -1.29 -10.61
CA SER A 44 0.77 -1.43 -11.61
C SER A 44 0.57 -2.89 -12.03
N VAL A 45 1.66 -3.61 -12.35
CA VAL A 45 1.63 -5.02 -12.73
C VAL A 45 1.13 -5.91 -11.59
N LEU A 46 1.56 -5.64 -10.36
CA LEU A 46 1.07 -6.36 -9.17
C LEU A 46 -0.44 -6.18 -9.00
N ILE A 47 -0.93 -4.95 -9.09
CA ILE A 47 -2.37 -4.65 -8.98
C ILE A 47 -3.16 -5.35 -10.09
N ALA A 48 -2.64 -5.34 -11.33
CA ALA A 48 -3.27 -6.02 -12.45
C ALA A 48 -3.43 -7.53 -12.20
N TRP A 49 -2.38 -8.19 -11.67
CA TRP A 49 -2.45 -9.60 -11.28
C TRP A 49 -3.46 -9.86 -10.16
N LEU A 50 -3.52 -8.99 -9.16
CA LEU A 50 -4.52 -9.10 -8.09
C LEU A 50 -5.94 -8.95 -8.62
N MET A 51 -6.18 -8.05 -9.58
CA MET A 51 -7.48 -7.90 -10.22
C MET A 51 -7.87 -9.15 -11.00
N ILE A 52 -6.96 -9.74 -11.78
CA ILE A 52 -7.22 -10.99 -12.51
C ILE A 52 -7.52 -12.13 -11.54
N ALA A 53 -6.68 -12.31 -10.51
CA ALA A 53 -6.89 -13.36 -9.51
C ALA A 53 -8.23 -13.18 -8.78
N GLY A 54 -8.56 -11.96 -8.35
CA GLY A 54 -9.84 -11.63 -7.75
C GLY A 54 -11.01 -11.88 -8.69
N GLY A 55 -10.86 -11.56 -9.97
CA GLY A 55 -11.85 -11.84 -11.01
C GLY A 55 -12.07 -13.33 -11.25
N LEU A 56 -11.02 -14.15 -11.19
CA LEU A 56 -11.12 -15.61 -11.26
C LEU A 56 -11.85 -16.21 -10.04
N PHE A 57 -11.54 -15.75 -8.83
CA PHE A 57 -12.27 -16.17 -7.63
C PHE A 57 -13.75 -15.79 -7.71
N TRP A 58 -14.06 -14.57 -8.19
CA TRP A 58 -15.43 -14.13 -8.36
C TRP A 58 -16.14 -14.91 -9.47
N ALA A 59 -15.47 -15.24 -10.57
CA ALA A 59 -16.01 -16.05 -11.65
C ALA A 59 -16.36 -17.46 -11.15
N TYR A 60 -15.48 -18.05 -10.34
CA TYR A 60 -15.73 -19.34 -9.70
C TYR A 60 -16.93 -19.27 -8.74
N HIS A 61 -17.04 -18.20 -7.96
CA HIS A 61 -18.20 -17.99 -7.09
C HIS A 61 -19.52 -17.86 -7.88
N THR A 62 -19.54 -17.05 -8.94
CA THR A 62 -20.71 -16.88 -9.82
C THR A 62 -21.10 -18.21 -10.49
N TRP A 63 -20.11 -19.01 -10.90
CA TRP A 63 -20.35 -20.33 -11.48
C TRP A 63 -21.09 -21.27 -10.52
N GLN A 64 -20.70 -21.27 -9.24
CA GLN A 64 -21.29 -22.15 -8.23
C GLN A 64 -22.69 -21.70 -7.79
N TYR A 65 -22.92 -20.39 -7.64
CA TYR A 65 -24.19 -19.88 -7.12
C TYR A 65 -25.23 -19.61 -8.19
N ASN A 66 -24.85 -19.03 -9.33
CA ASN A 66 -25.86 -18.51 -10.27
C ASN A 66 -25.32 -18.25 -11.70
N ALA A 67 -24.84 -19.30 -12.38
CA ALA A 67 -24.18 -19.17 -13.67
C ALA A 67 -25.05 -18.57 -14.82
N ARG A 68 -26.39 -18.62 -14.71
CA ARG A 68 -27.31 -18.16 -15.76
C ARG A 68 -27.61 -16.66 -15.75
N ASN A 69 -27.36 -15.96 -14.65
CA ASN A 69 -27.65 -14.53 -14.57
C ASN A 69 -26.46 -13.71 -15.09
N PHE A 70 -26.67 -13.01 -16.20
CA PHE A 70 -25.66 -12.15 -16.81
C PHE A 70 -25.13 -11.06 -15.85
N MET A 71 -25.99 -10.53 -14.98
CA MET A 71 -25.60 -9.46 -14.05
C MET A 71 -24.50 -9.91 -13.07
N ASP A 72 -24.51 -11.18 -12.68
CA ASP A 72 -23.53 -11.75 -11.74
C ASP A 72 -22.16 -11.99 -12.39
N TRP A 73 -22.08 -11.96 -13.73
CA TRP A 73 -20.84 -12.05 -14.50
C TRP A 73 -20.18 -10.69 -14.72
N LEU A 74 -20.88 -9.57 -14.49
CA LEU A 74 -20.35 -8.24 -14.77
C LEU A 74 -19.08 -7.95 -13.97
N LYS A 75 -19.09 -8.27 -12.67
CA LYS A 75 -17.94 -8.04 -11.78
C LYS A 75 -16.71 -8.88 -12.16
N PRO A 76 -16.77 -10.22 -12.30
CA PRO A 76 -15.59 -11.00 -12.68
C PRO A 76 -15.05 -10.63 -14.04
N VAL A 77 -15.92 -10.39 -15.03
CA VAL A 77 -15.49 -9.94 -16.36
C VAL A 77 -14.80 -8.59 -16.27
N LEU A 78 -15.36 -7.63 -15.55
CA LEU A 78 -14.75 -6.32 -15.37
C LEU A 78 -13.36 -6.43 -14.74
N LEU A 79 -13.20 -7.24 -13.69
CA LEU A 79 -11.90 -7.44 -13.02
C LEU A 79 -10.86 -8.10 -13.92
N ILE A 80 -11.23 -9.17 -14.64
CA ILE A 80 -10.31 -9.88 -15.53
C ILE A 80 -9.92 -9.01 -16.73
N VAL A 81 -10.88 -8.34 -17.35
CA VAL A 81 -10.63 -7.48 -18.52
C VAL A 81 -9.82 -6.27 -18.14
N SER A 82 -10.18 -5.56 -17.06
CA SER A 82 -9.42 -4.39 -16.62
C SER A 82 -8.00 -4.76 -16.18
N GLY A 83 -7.83 -5.83 -15.40
CA GLY A 83 -6.49 -6.33 -15.05
C GLY A 83 -5.70 -6.77 -16.27
N GLY A 84 -6.33 -7.44 -17.24
CA GLY A 84 -5.70 -7.80 -18.51
C GLY A 84 -5.23 -6.57 -19.30
N LEU A 85 -6.10 -5.58 -19.48
CA LEU A 85 -5.77 -4.31 -20.15
C LEU A 85 -4.61 -3.60 -19.46
N MET A 86 -4.57 -3.62 -18.13
CA MET A 86 -3.53 -3.03 -17.32
C MET A 86 -2.17 -3.74 -17.50
N LEU A 87 -2.16 -5.05 -17.77
CA LEU A 87 -0.95 -5.79 -18.14
C LEU A 87 -0.47 -5.47 -19.57
N PHE A 88 -1.39 -5.35 -20.52
CA PHE A 88 -1.04 -5.01 -21.91
C PHE A 88 -0.61 -3.56 -22.07
N TYR A 89 -1.19 -2.65 -21.28
CA TYR A 89 -0.92 -1.22 -21.30
C TYR A 89 -0.51 -0.74 -19.89
N PRO A 90 0.70 -1.08 -19.42
CA PRO A 90 1.12 -0.76 -18.05
C PRO A 90 1.17 0.75 -17.76
N LEU A 91 1.36 1.60 -18.78
CA LEU A 91 1.29 3.06 -18.61
C LEU A 91 -0.09 3.54 -18.16
N SER A 92 -1.17 3.01 -18.75
CA SER A 92 -2.53 3.37 -18.33
C SER A 92 -2.84 2.80 -16.95
N GLY A 93 -2.25 1.65 -16.62
CA GLY A 93 -2.29 1.10 -15.27
C GLY A 93 -1.66 2.00 -14.23
N VAL A 94 -0.44 2.49 -14.46
CA VAL A 94 0.21 3.44 -13.56
C VAL A 94 -0.62 4.73 -13.41
N ALA A 95 -1.22 5.23 -14.50
CA ALA A 95 -2.11 6.38 -14.44
C ALA A 95 -3.37 6.13 -13.59
N ALA A 96 -3.94 4.92 -13.66
CA ALA A 96 -5.08 4.53 -12.82
C ALA A 96 -4.69 4.41 -11.34
N VAL A 97 -3.53 3.81 -11.04
CA VAL A 97 -2.98 3.74 -9.68
C VAL A 97 -2.70 5.14 -9.14
N GLY A 98 -2.15 6.04 -9.95
CA GLY A 98 -1.93 7.44 -9.60
C GLY A 98 -3.22 8.17 -9.23
N MET A 99 -4.31 7.94 -9.98
CA MET A 99 -5.64 8.49 -9.62
C MET A 99 -6.16 7.95 -8.29
N LEU A 100 -6.07 6.63 -8.08
CA LEU A 100 -6.47 6.04 -6.79
C LEU A 100 -5.66 6.60 -5.63
N LEU A 101 -4.34 6.75 -5.81
CA LEU A 101 -3.45 7.34 -4.83
C LEU A 101 -3.80 8.82 -4.57
N SER A 102 -4.12 9.58 -5.61
CA SER A 102 -4.57 10.97 -5.46
C SER A 102 -5.85 11.06 -4.65
N ILE A 103 -6.83 10.18 -4.88
CA ILE A 103 -8.07 10.14 -4.10
C ILE A 103 -7.75 9.79 -2.64
N TYR A 104 -6.88 8.80 -2.40
CA TYR A 104 -6.43 8.46 -1.07
C TYR A 104 -5.80 9.66 -0.35
N LEU A 105 -4.90 10.39 -1.02
CA LEU A 105 -4.24 11.57 -0.45
C LEU A 105 -5.21 12.71 -0.14
N LEU A 106 -6.26 12.90 -0.96
CA LEU A 106 -7.34 13.85 -0.65
C LEU A 106 -8.09 13.43 0.63
N LEU A 107 -8.46 12.15 0.72
CA LEU A 107 -9.15 11.62 1.91
C LEU A 107 -8.28 11.75 3.16
N ASP A 108 -6.98 11.46 3.04
CA ASP A 108 -6.01 11.62 4.12
C ASP A 108 -5.87 13.09 4.54
N ALA A 109 -5.86 14.02 3.58
CA ALA A 109 -5.82 15.45 3.87
C ALA A 109 -7.04 15.91 4.66
N PHE A 110 -8.25 15.59 4.18
CA PHE A 110 -9.49 15.95 4.88
C PHE A 110 -9.59 15.28 6.25
N GLY A 111 -9.21 13.99 6.35
CA GLY A 111 -9.16 13.27 7.61
C GLY A 111 -8.17 13.89 8.60
N SER A 112 -6.98 14.28 8.13
CA SER A 112 -5.97 14.95 8.94
C SER A 112 -6.44 16.29 9.49
N PHE A 113 -7.11 17.11 8.66
CA PHE A 113 -7.69 18.38 9.13
C PHE A 113 -8.86 18.20 10.10
N ALA A 114 -9.69 17.18 9.89
CA ALA A 114 -10.79 16.83 10.79
C ALA A 114 -10.27 16.35 12.15
N LEU A 115 -9.29 15.44 12.15
CA LEU A 115 -8.64 14.93 13.36
C LEU A 115 -7.92 16.05 14.10
N ALA A 116 -7.21 16.92 13.39
CA ALA A 116 -6.64 18.11 13.98
C ALA A 116 -7.74 18.92 14.70
N SER A 117 -8.80 19.29 14.01
CA SER A 117 -9.88 20.07 14.62
C SER A 117 -10.48 19.39 15.87
N ALA A 118 -10.56 18.06 15.90
CA ALA A 118 -11.08 17.29 17.02
C ALA A 118 -10.12 17.21 18.23
N ILE A 119 -8.80 17.10 18.02
CA ILE A 119 -7.85 16.95 19.13
C ILE A 119 -7.36 18.28 19.71
N ARG A 120 -7.73 19.42 19.12
CA ARG A 120 -7.27 20.73 19.59
C ARG A 120 -7.78 21.01 21.02
N PRO A 121 -6.95 21.42 22.00
CA PRO A 121 -5.54 21.84 21.91
C PRO A 121 -4.49 20.80 22.36
N ALA A 122 -4.82 19.50 22.35
CA ALA A 122 -3.90 18.44 22.75
C ALA A 122 -2.59 18.44 21.94
N SER A 123 -1.52 17.91 22.56
CA SER A 123 -0.23 17.73 21.91
C SER A 123 -0.37 16.86 20.66
N GLY A 124 0.22 17.28 19.54
CA GLY A 124 0.12 16.59 18.25
C GLY A 124 -0.77 17.27 17.21
N TRP A 125 -1.61 18.24 17.61
CA TRP A 125 -2.50 18.97 16.69
C TRP A 125 -1.79 19.56 15.47
N GLY A 126 -0.66 20.26 15.69
CA GLY A 126 0.10 20.89 14.63
C GLY A 126 0.68 19.90 13.62
N TRP A 127 1.04 18.69 14.07
CA TRP A 127 1.54 17.62 13.19
C TRP A 127 0.45 17.10 12.26
N MET A 128 -0.79 16.97 12.73
CA MET A 128 -1.92 16.58 11.89
C MET A 128 -2.25 17.65 10.84
N VAL A 129 -2.20 18.95 11.20
CA VAL A 129 -2.39 20.02 10.21
C VAL A 129 -1.30 19.99 9.14
N PHE A 130 -0.04 19.81 9.55
CA PHE A 130 1.07 19.70 8.61
C PHE A 130 0.90 18.50 7.67
N ASN A 131 0.54 17.33 8.18
CA ASN A 131 0.24 16.15 7.36
C ASN A 131 -0.88 16.45 6.35
N GLY A 132 -1.97 17.08 6.79
CA GLY A 132 -3.07 17.45 5.91
C GLY A 132 -2.66 18.38 4.77
N ILE A 133 -1.81 19.37 5.04
CA ILE A 133 -1.27 20.28 4.02
C ILE A 133 -0.40 19.51 3.01
N VAL A 134 0.50 18.64 3.49
CA VAL A 134 1.39 17.85 2.63
C VAL A 134 0.59 16.89 1.75
N SER A 135 -0.36 16.15 2.33
CA SER A 135 -1.23 15.23 1.59
C SER A 135 -2.08 15.97 0.55
N LEU A 136 -2.62 17.15 0.88
CA LEU A 136 -3.38 17.96 -0.07
C LEU A 136 -2.50 18.46 -1.22
N ALA A 137 -1.30 18.95 -0.93
CA ALA A 137 -0.35 19.43 -1.93
C ALA A 137 0.07 18.30 -2.89
N LEU A 138 0.36 17.11 -2.35
CA LEU A 138 0.68 15.93 -3.16
C LEU A 138 -0.50 15.50 -4.03
N ALA A 139 -1.72 15.48 -3.48
CA ALA A 139 -2.91 15.17 -4.27
C ALA A 139 -3.11 16.14 -5.44
N ILE A 140 -2.96 17.45 -5.20
CA ILE A 140 -3.08 18.46 -6.26
C ILE A 140 -1.98 18.27 -7.32
N LEU A 141 -0.74 17.97 -6.92
CA LEU A 141 0.36 17.66 -7.83
C LEU A 141 0.05 16.44 -8.72
N PHE A 142 -0.56 15.39 -8.14
CA PHE A 142 -1.03 14.25 -8.91
C PHE A 142 -2.09 14.67 -9.93
N LEU A 143 -3.13 15.40 -9.51
CA LEU A 143 -4.25 15.77 -10.39
C LEU A 143 -3.83 16.67 -11.54
N VAL A 144 -2.97 17.65 -11.30
CA VAL A 144 -2.54 18.62 -12.33
C VAL A 144 -1.58 17.99 -13.33
N GLY A 145 -0.69 17.12 -12.87
CA GLY A 145 0.33 16.49 -13.71
C GLY A 145 -0.09 15.16 -14.33
N TRP A 146 -1.31 14.70 -14.08
CA TRP A 146 -1.81 13.43 -14.58
C TRP A 146 -1.92 13.44 -16.13
N PRO A 147 -1.55 12.34 -16.82
CA PRO A 147 -1.08 11.05 -16.31
C PRO A 147 0.44 10.95 -16.08
N GLU A 148 1.23 11.84 -16.68
CA GLU A 148 2.70 11.77 -16.71
C GLU A 148 3.34 11.76 -15.31
N THR A 149 2.82 12.55 -14.36
CA THR A 149 3.39 12.58 -13.01
C THR A 149 3.19 11.29 -12.22
N SER A 150 2.19 10.48 -12.59
CA SER A 150 1.93 9.19 -11.94
C SER A 150 3.10 8.23 -12.15
N LEU A 151 3.84 8.38 -13.25
CA LEU A 151 4.93 7.47 -13.65
C LEU A 151 6.11 7.46 -12.68
N TRP A 152 6.28 8.54 -11.91
CA TRP A 152 7.35 8.67 -10.93
C TRP A 152 6.81 8.88 -9.51
N LEU A 153 5.69 9.60 -9.34
CA LEU A 153 5.13 9.86 -8.02
C LEU A 153 4.59 8.59 -7.35
N VAL A 154 3.97 7.65 -8.09
CA VAL A 154 3.45 6.40 -7.50
C VAL A 154 4.61 5.60 -6.89
N GLY A 155 5.66 5.39 -7.66
CA GLY A 155 6.83 4.62 -7.23
C GLY A 155 7.59 5.31 -6.11
N LEU A 156 7.71 6.64 -6.14
CA LEU A 156 8.27 7.39 -5.01
C LEU A 156 7.43 7.20 -3.75
N TYR A 157 6.11 7.37 -3.83
CA TYR A 157 5.22 7.22 -2.69
C TYR A 157 5.34 5.82 -2.06
N VAL A 158 5.28 4.77 -2.90
CA VAL A 158 5.44 3.38 -2.47
C VAL A 158 6.82 3.18 -1.82
N SER A 159 7.88 3.67 -2.44
CA SER A 159 9.25 3.48 -1.95
C SER A 159 9.50 4.22 -0.63
N ILE A 160 8.98 5.44 -0.50
CA ILE A 160 9.04 6.23 0.74
C ILE A 160 8.31 5.48 1.85
N SER A 161 7.12 4.95 1.60
CA SER A 161 6.38 4.12 2.57
C SER A 161 7.23 2.95 3.05
N LEU A 162 7.87 2.21 2.14
CA LEU A 162 8.73 1.08 2.49
C LEU A 162 9.94 1.50 3.33
N VAL A 163 10.52 2.68 3.07
CA VAL A 163 11.60 3.22 3.92
C VAL A 163 11.09 3.53 5.32
N PHE A 164 9.94 4.19 5.45
CA PHE A 164 9.35 4.49 6.76
C PHE A 164 8.98 3.22 7.53
N ASP A 165 8.36 2.25 6.87
CA ASP A 165 8.04 0.93 7.45
C ASP A 165 9.32 0.21 7.89
N GLY A 166 10.38 0.26 7.07
CA GLY A 166 11.69 -0.29 7.40
C GLY A 166 12.29 0.34 8.66
N TRP A 167 12.31 1.66 8.75
CA TRP A 167 12.79 2.38 9.94
C TRP A 167 11.95 2.08 11.18
N ALA A 168 10.63 2.04 11.05
CA ALA A 168 9.73 1.70 12.15
C ALA A 168 10.04 0.29 12.69
N LEU A 169 10.19 -0.71 11.81
CA LEU A 169 10.53 -2.08 12.22
C LEU A 169 11.95 -2.19 12.80
N ILE A 170 12.93 -1.42 12.32
CA ILE A 170 14.27 -1.39 12.91
C ILE A 170 14.20 -0.90 14.36
N ILE A 171 13.48 0.20 14.61
CA ILE A 171 13.32 0.77 15.95
C ILE A 171 12.60 -0.22 16.88
N ILE A 172 11.51 -0.81 16.41
CA ILE A 172 10.74 -1.82 17.18
C ILE A 172 11.59 -3.06 17.46
N GLY A 173 12.31 -3.56 16.45
CA GLY A 173 13.20 -4.72 16.57
C GLY A 173 14.33 -4.49 17.58
N TRP A 174 14.91 -3.29 17.60
CA TRP A 174 15.91 -2.89 18.60
C TRP A 174 15.32 -2.87 20.01
N ALA A 175 14.11 -2.31 20.19
CA ALA A 175 13.44 -2.25 21.47
C ALA A 175 13.14 -3.66 22.03
N LEU A 176 12.59 -4.55 21.19
CA LEU A 176 12.28 -5.94 21.55
C LEU A 176 13.54 -6.75 21.90
N ARG A 177 14.65 -6.52 21.18
CA ARG A 177 15.91 -7.20 21.49
C ARG A 177 16.45 -6.74 22.85
N LYS A 178 16.39 -5.44 23.14
CA LYS A 178 16.85 -4.89 24.43
C LYS A 178 16.04 -5.45 25.61
N SER A 179 14.73 -5.59 25.47
CA SER A 179 13.86 -6.15 26.53
C SER A 179 14.00 -7.66 26.73
N SER A 180 14.63 -8.38 25.79
CA SER A 180 14.91 -9.82 25.94
C SER A 180 16.27 -10.12 26.58
N VAL A 181 17.10 -9.09 26.78
CA VAL A 181 18.43 -9.19 27.39
C VAL A 181 18.40 -8.76 28.87
N ILE A 182 17.29 -8.15 29.31
CA ILE A 182 16.99 -7.79 30.72
C ILE A 182 16.06 -8.86 31.28
#